data_AF-A0AAV0XXM9-F1
#
_entry.id   AF-A0AAV0XXM9-F1
#
_cell.length_a   1.000
_cell.length_b   1.000
_cell.length_c   1.000
_cell.angle_alpha   90.00
_cell.angle_beta   90.00
_cell.angle_gamma   90.00
#
_symmetry.space_group_name_H-M   'P 1'
#
loop_
_entity.id
_entity.type
_entity.pdbx_description
1 polymer ?
#
loop_
_entity_poly.entity_id
_entity_poly.type
_entity_poly.pdbx_seq_one_letter_code
_entity_poly.pdbx_strand_id
1 'polypeptide(L)'
;MPKDEEIFNYRLSRARRTIENAFGILASRFRIFRKPIIVSEKTIINITKATIVLHNVIKKLETEAGISMYNQTISCSTSNMQTDELQGLVPINRSNAKEIKDKLKIYVNHAGALEYQQRQL
;
A
#
# COMPACT_ATOMS: atom_id res chain seq x y z
N MET A 1 -19.87 2.91 13.79
CA MET A 1 -19.93 3.94 12.72
C MET A 1 -21.04 3.55 11.75
N PRO A 2 -21.49 4.40 10.80
CA PRO A 2 -22.36 3.93 9.72
C PRO A 2 -21.68 2.80 8.94
N LYS A 3 -22.41 1.73 8.59
CA LYS A 3 -21.85 0.52 7.96
C LYS A 3 -21.00 0.82 6.71
N ASP A 4 -21.46 1.77 5.90
CA ASP A 4 -20.76 2.24 4.70
C ASP A 4 -19.41 2.92 5.00
N GLU A 5 -19.26 3.52 6.18
CA GLU A 5 -18.01 4.11 6.62
C GLU A 5 -17.03 3.05 7.12
N GLU A 6 -17.52 2.00 7.77
CA GLU A 6 -16.69 0.89 8.24
C GLU A 6 -16.10 0.11 7.06
N ILE A 7 -16.91 -0.21 6.04
CA ILE A 7 -16.45 -0.88 4.81
C ILE A 7 -15.38 -0.03 4.11
N PHE A 8 -15.64 1.27 3.93
CA PHE A 8 -14.68 2.17 3.29
C PHE A 8 -13.36 2.26 4.06
N ASN A 9 -13.42 2.47 5.38
CA ASN A 9 -12.23 2.59 6.22
C ASN A 9 -11.44 1.28 6.24
N TYR A 10 -12.11 0.13 6.32
CA TYR A 10 -11.47 -1.18 6.23
C TYR A 10 -10.70 -1.33 4.90
N ARG A 11 -11.35 -1.01 3.78
CA ARG A 11 -10.73 -1.11 2.44
C ARG A 11 -9.57 -0.13 2.26
N LEU A 12 -9.72 1.10 2.76
CA LEU A 12 -8.66 2.10 2.70
C LEU A 12 -7.44 1.66 3.52
N SER A 13 -7.66 1.14 4.74
CA SER A 13 -6.59 0.60 5.59
C SER A 13 -5.88 -0.58 4.92
N ARG A 14 -6.63 -1.49 4.30
CA ARG A 14 -6.07 -2.62 3.53
C ARG A 14 -5.20 -2.14 2.36
N ALA A 15 -5.68 -1.17 1.58
CA ALA A 15 -4.92 -0.59 0.47
C ALA A 15 -3.64 0.09 0.96
N ARG A 16 -3.72 0.88 2.05
CA ARG A 16 -2.56 1.55 2.66
C ARG A 16 -1.50 0.54 3.08
N ARG A 17 -1.90 -0.55 3.75
CA ARG A 17 -0.98 -1.60 4.20
C ARG A 17 -0.25 -2.28 3.04
N THR A 18 -0.93 -2.53 1.93
CA THR A 18 -0.28 -3.07 0.72
C THR A 18 0.80 -2.11 0.19
N ILE A 19 0.50 -0.81 0.13
CA ILE A 19 1.43 0.22 -0.34
C ILE A 19 2.62 0.33 0.62
N GLU A 20 2.37 0.42 1.92
CA GLU A 20 3.42 0.52 2.96
C GLU A 20 4.37 -0.69 2.92
N ASN A 21 3.84 -1.91 2.79
CA ASN A 21 4.65 -3.12 2.70
C ASN A 21 5.54 -3.11 1.43
N ALA A 22 4.99 -2.74 0.28
CA ALA A 22 5.75 -2.67 -0.97
C ALA A 22 6.89 -1.64 -0.89
N PHE A 23 6.60 -0.43 -0.40
CA PHE A 23 7.61 0.62 -0.23
C PHE A 23 8.60 0.32 0.90
N GLY A 24 8.20 -0.44 1.94
CA GLY A 24 9.10 -0.92 2.98
C GLY A 24 10.20 -1.83 2.43
N ILE A 25 9.83 -2.76 1.54
CA ILE A 25 10.81 -3.60 0.82
C ILE A 25 11.75 -2.73 -0.02
N LEU A 26 11.19 -1.80 -0.81
CA LEU A 26 12.01 -0.90 -1.63
C LEU A 26 12.95 -0.04 -0.78
N ALA A 27 12.52 0.47 0.38
CA ALA A 27 13.36 1.25 1.29
C ALA A 27 14.44 0.42 2.00
N SER A 28 14.17 -0.86 2.25
CA SER A 28 15.18 -1.78 2.79
C SER A 28 16.35 -1.94 1.82
N ARG A 29 16.07 -2.05 0.51
CA ARG A 29 17.07 -2.29 -0.55
C ARG A 29 17.70 -1.01 -1.09
N PHE A 30 16.90 0.03 -1.31
CA PHE A 30 17.31 1.26 -1.98
C PHE A 30 17.26 2.44 -1.03
N ARG A 31 18.44 3.03 -0.78
CA ARG A 31 18.59 4.19 0.12
C ARG A 31 17.76 5.40 -0.30
N ILE A 32 17.42 5.53 -1.58
CA ILE A 32 16.63 6.66 -2.12
C ILE A 32 15.27 6.81 -1.44
N PHE A 33 14.64 5.71 -1.01
CA PHE A 33 13.33 5.76 -0.33
C PHE A 33 13.42 5.99 1.18
N ARG A 34 14.62 6.07 1.76
CA ARG A 34 14.81 6.28 3.21
C ARG A 34 14.75 7.74 3.64
N LYS A 35 14.70 8.67 2.68
CA LYS A 35 14.61 10.12 2.91
C LYS A 35 13.52 10.72 2.03
N PRO A 36 12.92 11.87 2.42
CA PRO A 36 12.04 12.62 1.54
C PRO A 36 12.72 12.89 0.20
N ILE A 37 12.01 12.61 -0.90
CA ILE A 37 12.53 12.75 -2.26
C ILE A 37 12.01 14.07 -2.84
N ILE A 38 12.91 15.01 -3.08
CA ILE A 38 12.58 16.35 -3.59
C ILE A 38 12.81 16.35 -5.11
N VAL A 39 11.81 15.90 -5.87
CA VAL A 39 11.84 15.85 -7.34
C VAL A 39 10.44 16.08 -7.91
N SER A 40 10.34 16.32 -9.23
CA SER A 40 9.04 16.42 -9.90
C SER A 40 8.26 15.10 -9.88
N GLU A 41 6.93 15.17 -10.01
CA GLU A 41 6.05 13.99 -10.06
C GLU A 41 6.47 13.00 -11.16
N LYS A 42 6.76 13.51 -12.35
CA LYS A 42 7.24 12.69 -13.49
C LYS A 42 8.53 11.95 -13.15
N THR A 43 9.45 12.63 -12.43
CA THR A 43 10.73 12.05 -12.04
C THR A 43 10.54 10.96 -10.98
N ILE A 44 9.72 11.18 -9.95
CA ILE A 44 9.52 10.15 -8.91
C ILE A 44 8.84 8.91 -9.49
N ILE A 45 7.89 9.06 -10.42
CA ILE A 45 7.27 7.92 -11.12
C ILE A 45 8.33 7.09 -11.85
N ASN A 46 9.26 7.75 -12.54
CA ASN A 46 10.35 7.07 -13.24
C ASN A 46 11.33 6.38 -12.28
N ILE A 47 11.69 7.03 -11.17
CA ILE A 47 12.52 6.44 -10.11
C ILE A 47 11.85 5.16 -9.58
N THR A 48 10.57 5.22 -9.22
CA THR A 48 9.84 4.05 -8.72
C THR A 48 9.84 2.92 -9.74
N LYS A 49 9.51 3.19 -11.01
CA LYS A 49 9.56 2.18 -12.08
C LYS A 49 10.94 1.55 -12.25
N ALA A 50 11.99 2.38 -12.28
CA ALA A 50 13.37 1.90 -12.39
C ALA A 50 13.76 1.00 -11.21
N THR A 51 13.39 1.37 -9.98
CA THR A 51 13.70 0.58 -8.79
C THR A 51 12.95 -0.77 -8.76
N ILE A 52 11.73 -0.85 -9.30
CA ILE A 52 11.00 -2.11 -9.44
C ILE A 52 11.71 -3.04 -10.43
N VAL A 53 12.10 -2.52 -11.60
CA VAL A 53 12.85 -3.30 -12.60
C VAL A 53 14.17 -3.79 -12.00
N LEU A 54 14.91 -2.89 -11.34
CA LEU A 54 16.18 -3.24 -10.71
C LEU A 54 16.03 -4.27 -9.60
N HIS A 55 14.99 -4.15 -8.77
CA HIS A 55 14.66 -5.15 -7.74
C HIS A 55 14.46 -6.54 -8.34
N ASN A 56 13.70 -6.63 -9.42
CA ASN A 56 13.43 -7.90 -10.10
C ASN A 56 14.70 -8.53 -10.68
N VAL A 57 15.57 -7.72 -11.28
CA VAL A 57 16.87 -8.17 -11.80
C VAL A 57 17.78 -8.67 -10.69
N ILE A 58 17.95 -7.89 -9.61
CA ILE A 58 18.78 -8.27 -8.46
C ILE A 58 18.27 -9.58 -7.86
N LYS A 59 16.96 -9.72 -7.67
CA LYS A 59 16.35 -10.94 -7.13
C LYS A 59 16.63 -12.17 -8.00
N LYS A 60 16.58 -12.01 -9.32
CA LYS A 60 16.91 -13.08 -10.26
C LYS A 60 18.38 -13.52 -10.10
N LEU A 61 19.30 -12.56 -10.05
CA LEU A 61 20.73 -12.83 -9.87
C LEU A 61 21.04 -13.45 -8.49
N GLU A 62 20.42 -12.96 -7.43
CA GLU A 62 20.52 -13.52 -6.07
C GLU A 62 20.08 -15.00 -6.06
N THR A 63 18.95 -15.30 -6.71
CA THR A 63 18.42 -16.66 -6.83
C THR A 63 19.38 -17.58 -7.59
N GLU A 64 19.93 -17.10 -8.72
CA GLU A 64 20.90 -17.85 -9.54
C GLU A 64 22.22 -18.11 -8.80
N ALA A 65 22.65 -17.17 -7.96
CA ALA A 65 23.86 -17.29 -7.14
C ALA A 65 23.66 -18.15 -5.87
N GLY A 66 22.45 -18.66 -5.62
CA GLY A 66 22.11 -19.37 -4.37
C GLY A 66 22.12 -18.47 -3.13
N ILE A 67 22.12 -17.15 -3.30
CA ILE A 67 22.12 -16.16 -2.22
C ILE A 67 20.67 -15.80 -1.92
N SER A 68 20.14 -16.26 -0.78
CA SER A 68 18.85 -15.75 -0.29
C SER A 68 19.09 -14.59 0.67
N MET A 69 19.22 -13.37 0.14
CA MET A 69 19.16 -12.17 0.97
C MET A 69 17.70 -11.68 1.01
N TYR A 70 17.14 -11.68 2.22
CA TYR A 70 15.76 -11.30 2.56
C TYR A 70 14.68 -12.21 1.95
N ASN A 71 14.34 -13.29 2.66
CA ASN A 71 13.05 -13.96 2.51
C ASN A 71 11.92 -13.00 2.95
N GLN A 72 11.49 -12.10 2.08
CA GLN A 72 10.09 -11.68 2.09
C GLN A 72 9.52 -11.94 0.71
N THR A 73 9.34 -13.22 0.44
CA THR A 73 8.44 -13.69 -0.61
C THR A 73 7.09 -13.03 -0.36
N ILE A 74 6.69 -12.07 -1.19
CA ILE A 74 5.26 -11.87 -1.43
C ILE A 74 4.83 -13.06 -2.29
N SER A 75 4.77 -14.25 -1.68
CA SER A 75 3.72 -15.18 -2.05
C SER A 75 2.49 -14.57 -1.38
N CYS A 76 1.67 -13.85 -2.15
CA CYS A 76 0.34 -13.49 -1.69
C CYS A 76 -0.46 -14.79 -1.54
N SER A 77 -0.24 -15.50 -0.43
CA SER A 77 -1.13 -16.52 0.08
C SER A 77 -2.19 -15.77 0.86
N THR A 78 -3.39 -15.76 0.31
CA THR A 78 -4.61 -15.24 0.91
C THR A 78 -4.92 -16.03 2.19
N SER A 79 -4.43 -15.59 3.35
CA SER A 79 -4.89 -16.18 4.61
C SER A 79 -4.61 -15.29 5.83
N ASN A 80 -5.72 -14.80 6.39
CA ASN A 80 -5.98 -14.43 7.79
C ASN A 80 -5.07 -13.38 8.45
N MET A 81 -5.56 -12.14 8.49
CA MET A 81 -4.92 -11.01 9.16
C MET A 81 -5.47 -10.85 10.58
N GLN A 82 -4.62 -11.02 11.59
CA GLN A 82 -4.90 -10.59 12.96
C GLN A 82 -4.84 -9.06 13.06
N THR A 83 -5.82 -8.52 13.77
CA THR A 83 -6.05 -7.12 14.06
C THR A 83 -5.18 -6.68 15.23
N ASP A 84 -4.46 -5.57 15.10
CA ASP A 84 -4.04 -4.81 16.27
C ASP A 84 -3.99 -3.32 15.96
N GLU A 85 -4.35 -2.53 16.97
CA GLU A 85 -4.94 -1.19 16.91
C GLU A 85 -3.97 -0.08 16.40
N LEU A 86 -4.47 0.76 15.48
CA LEU A 86 -3.76 1.93 14.96
C LEU A 86 -4.17 3.20 15.74
N GLN A 87 -3.25 3.71 16.56
CA GLN A 87 -3.43 5.00 17.26
C GLN A 87 -3.35 6.21 16.30
N GLY A 88 -4.14 7.22 16.64
CA GLY A 88 -4.67 8.28 15.76
C GLY A 88 -3.66 9.23 15.09
N LEU A 89 -4.02 9.65 13.88
CA LEU A 89 -3.42 10.78 13.16
C LEU A 89 -4.30 12.03 13.30
N VAL A 90 -3.68 13.19 13.55
CA VAL A 90 -4.33 14.50 13.76
C VAL A 90 -4.90 15.07 12.45
N PRO A 91 -6.05 15.78 12.43
CA PRO A 91 -6.70 16.21 11.19
C PRO A 91 -6.07 17.47 10.60
N ILE A 92 -5.69 17.44 9.32
CA ILE A 92 -5.35 18.62 8.50
C ILE A 92 -6.61 19.11 7.76
N ASN A 93 -6.74 20.42 7.60
CA ASN A 93 -7.92 21.17 7.11
C ASN A 93 -8.53 20.61 5.80
N ARG A 94 -9.87 20.42 5.76
CA ARG A 94 -10.55 19.28 5.11
C ARG A 94 -11.50 19.58 3.93
N SER A 95 -11.47 20.74 3.29
CA SER A 95 -12.48 21.05 2.25
C SER A 95 -12.37 20.12 1.02
N ASN A 96 -11.18 19.98 0.43
CA ASN A 96 -10.97 19.10 -0.73
C ASN A 96 -10.87 17.62 -0.33
N ALA A 97 -10.29 17.32 0.83
CA ALA A 97 -10.08 15.96 1.29
C ALA A 97 -11.39 15.24 1.62
N LYS A 98 -12.39 15.97 2.15
CA LYS A 98 -13.72 15.42 2.44
C LYS A 98 -14.43 15.04 1.14
N GLU A 99 -14.43 15.93 0.15
CA GLU A 99 -15.06 15.66 -1.14
C GLU A 99 -14.42 14.46 -1.88
N ILE A 100 -13.09 14.36 -1.86
CA ILE A 100 -12.36 13.22 -2.43
C ILE A 100 -12.71 11.93 -1.66
N LYS A 101 -12.74 11.98 -0.32
CA LYS A 101 -13.14 10.84 0.51
C LYS A 101 -14.56 10.39 0.17
N ASP A 102 -15.48 11.33 0.01
CA ASP A 102 -16.89 11.04 -0.28
C ASP A 102 -17.04 10.42 -1.68
N LYS A 103 -16.35 10.95 -2.72
CA LYS A 103 -16.31 10.35 -4.06
C LYS A 103 -15.76 8.92 -4.05
N LEU A 104 -14.66 8.69 -3.33
CA LEU A 104 -14.07 7.36 -3.21
C LEU A 104 -14.98 6.40 -2.43
N LYS A 105 -15.66 6.88 -1.39
CA LYS A 105 -16.63 6.10 -0.61
C LYS A 105 -17.78 5.60 -1.47
N ILE A 106 -18.32 6.46 -2.33
CA ILE A 106 -19.37 6.09 -3.29
C ILE A 106 -18.87 4.99 -4.22
N TYR A 107 -17.70 5.16 -4.84
CA TYR A 107 -17.12 4.15 -5.74
C TYR A 107 -16.88 2.81 -5.03
N VAL A 108 -16.23 2.86 -3.86
CA VAL A 108 -15.86 1.67 -3.07
C VAL A 108 -17.07 0.85 -2.65
N ASN A 109 -18.15 1.51 -2.23
CA ASN A 109 -19.35 0.81 -1.74
C ASN A 109 -20.32 0.39 -2.85
N HIS A 110 -20.16 0.90 -4.08
CA HIS A 110 -21.03 0.58 -5.22
C HIS A 110 -20.25 -0.08 -6.36
N ALA A 111 -19.77 0.69 -7.33
CA ALA A 111 -19.15 0.16 -8.56
C ALA A 111 -17.91 -0.71 -8.30
N GLY A 112 -17.18 -0.43 -7.23
CA GLY A 112 -16.02 -1.19 -6.78
C GLY A 112 -16.31 -2.13 -5.59
N ALA A 113 -17.57 -2.46 -5.33
CA ALA A 113 -17.99 -3.34 -4.25
C ALA A 113 -17.44 -4.76 -4.43
N LEU A 114 -17.05 -5.39 -3.31
CA LEU A 114 -16.53 -6.76 -3.30
C LEU A 114 -17.40 -7.65 -2.41
N GLU A 115 -17.68 -8.87 -2.88
CA GLU A 115 -18.55 -9.87 -2.23
C GLU A 115 -18.18 -10.22 -0.78
N TYR A 116 -16.92 -10.04 -0.39
CA TYR A 116 -16.44 -10.35 0.95
C TYR A 116 -16.42 -9.13 1.89
N GLN A 117 -16.67 -7.92 1.37
CA GLN A 117 -16.53 -6.70 2.16
C GLN A 117 -17.59 -6.55 3.26
N GLN A 118 -18.70 -7.29 3.16
CA GLN A 118 -19.78 -7.34 4.16
C GLN A 118 -19.59 -8.46 5.19
N ARG A 119 -18.67 -9.39 4.97
CA ARG A 119 -18.42 -10.55 5.84
C ARG A 119 -17.37 -10.30 6.93
N GLN A 120 -16.67 -9.17 6.88
CA GLN A 120 -15.61 -8.80 7.83
C GLN A 120 -16.02 -7.67 8.78
N LEU A 121 -17.33 -7.44 8.92
CA LEU A 121 -17.94 -6.55 9.91
C LEU A 121 -18.77 -7.36 10.89
#